data_AF-A0A6A7LQI7-F1
#
_entry.id   AF-A0A6A7LQI7-F1
#
_cell.length_a   1.000
_cell.length_b   1.000
_cell.length_c   1.000
_cell.angle_alpha   90.00
_cell.angle_beta   90.00
_cell.angle_gamma   90.00
#
_symmetry.space_group_name_H-M   'P 1'
#
loop_
_entity.id
_entity.type
_entity.pdbx_description
1 polymer ?
#
loop_
_entity_poly.entity_id
_entity_poly.type
_entity_poly.pdbx_seq_one_letter_code
_entity_poly.pdbx_strand_id
1 'polypeptide(L)'
;MDSTNATVLDVRQATEPNGSPQWSARIRLDSGAVIAMRWTAPEVVRIMARAKCSLVHFGDARCRVEGDVMVAIHPNTPFPIA
;
A
#
# COMPACT_ATOMS: atom_id res chain seq x y z
N MET A 1 7.20 -11.62 15.09
CA MET A 1 6.93 -10.23 14.68
C MET A 1 5.43 -10.07 14.68
N ASP A 2 4.91 -9.03 15.34
CA ASP A 2 3.47 -8.85 15.48
C ASP A 2 2.89 -8.26 14.20
N SER A 3 1.99 -9.00 13.57
CA SER A 3 1.24 -8.52 12.42
C SER A 3 0.09 -7.62 12.90
N THR A 4 -0.05 -6.44 12.32
CA THR A 4 -1.09 -5.47 12.69
C THR A 4 -1.97 -5.14 11.48
N ASN A 5 -3.28 -5.13 11.68
CA ASN A 5 -4.23 -4.71 10.66
C ASN A 5 -4.23 -3.19 10.53
N ALA A 6 -4.43 -2.71 9.30
CA ALA A 6 -4.33 -1.30 8.98
C ALA A 6 -5.19 -0.94 7.76
N THR A 7 -5.27 0.36 7.48
CA THR A 7 -5.92 0.93 6.31
C THR A 7 -4.94 1.83 5.57
N VAL A 8 -4.82 1.63 4.26
CA VAL A 8 -4.06 2.54 3.39
C VAL A 8 -4.88 3.81 3.19
N LEU A 9 -4.36 4.96 3.62
CA LEU A 9 -5.05 6.24 3.48
C LEU A 9 -4.82 6.86 2.12
N ASP A 10 -3.60 6.74 1.60
CA ASP A 10 -3.19 7.38 0.36
C ASP A 10 -1.90 6.73 -0.14
N VAL A 11 -1.74 6.67 -1.47
CA VAL A 11 -0.51 6.23 -2.14
C VAL A 11 -0.14 7.26 -3.19
N ARG A 12 1.06 7.83 -3.08
CA ARG A 12 1.57 8.84 -4.02
C ARG A 12 2.87 8.37 -4.63
N GLN A 13 3.04 8.67 -5.92
CA GLN A 13 4.35 8.57 -6.55
C GLN A 13 5.20 9.75 -6.09
N ALA A 14 6.41 9.45 -5.64
CA ALA A 14 7.48 10.40 -5.36
C ALA A 14 8.59 10.19 -6.38
N THR A 15 9.19 11.28 -6.84
CA THR A 15 10.39 11.22 -7.69
C THR A 15 11.59 11.50 -6.79
N GLU A 16 12.51 10.56 -6.68
CA GLU A 16 13.75 10.81 -5.96
C GLU A 16 14.71 11.69 -6.78
N PRO A 17 15.67 12.38 -6.12
CA PRO A 17 16.66 13.22 -6.81
C PRO A 17 17.49 12.48 -7.87
N ASN A 18 17.64 11.15 -7.73
CA ASN A 18 18.35 10.28 -8.67
C ASN A 18 17.50 9.85 -9.88
N GLY A 19 16.26 10.34 -10.00
CA GLY A 19 15.35 10.04 -11.11
C GLY A 19 14.64 8.69 -11.01
N SER A 20 14.88 7.89 -9.96
CA SER A 20 14.17 6.62 -9.77
C SER A 20 12.78 6.87 -9.18
N PRO A 21 11.72 6.28 -9.75
CA PRO A 21 10.38 6.41 -9.19
C PRO A 21 10.29 5.64 -7.87
N GLN A 22 9.78 6.32 -6.84
CA GLN A 22 9.38 5.73 -5.57
C GLN A 22 7.89 5.99 -5.34
N TRP A 23 7.29 5.23 -4.44
CA TRP A 23 5.94 5.45 -3.97
C TRP A 23 5.96 5.56 -2.46
N SER A 24 5.23 6.53 -1.93
CA SER A 24 4.99 6.68 -0.51
C SER A 24 3.53 6.39 -0.21
N ALA A 25 3.27 5.56 0.79
CA ALA A 25 1.93 5.34 1.30
C ALA A 25 1.82 5.78 2.75
N ARG A 26 0.67 6.39 3.08
CA ARG A 26 0.29 6.64 4.47
C ARG A 26 -0.67 5.55 4.90
N ILE A 27 -0.37 4.91 6.02
CA ILE A 27 -1.14 3.78 6.52
C ILE A 27 -1.54 4.07 7.96
N ARG A 28 -2.83 3.90 8.26
CA ARG A 28 -3.37 4.01 9.61
C ARG A 28 -3.51 2.62 10.20
N LEU A 29 -2.76 2.34 11.26
CA LEU A 29 -2.92 1.11 12.04
C LEU A 29 -4.26 1.14 12.79
N ASP A 30 -4.81 -0.02 13.13
CA ASP A 30 -6.04 -0.11 13.93
C ASP A 30 -5.89 0.47 15.35
N SER A 31 -4.65 0.63 15.83
CA SER A 31 -4.35 1.37 17.06
C SER A 31 -4.55 2.90 16.94
N GLY A 32 -4.79 3.40 15.72
CA GLY A 32 -4.92 4.83 15.42
C GLY A 32 -3.62 5.51 14.99
N ALA A 33 -2.46 4.86 15.18
CA ALA A 33 -1.17 5.38 14.73
C ALA A 33 -1.08 5.44 13.20
N VAL A 34 -0.41 6.47 12.67
CA VAL A 34 -0.18 6.63 11.23
C VAL A 34 1.30 6.45 10.94
N ILE A 35 1.61 5.53 10.03
CA ILE A 35 2.96 5.26 9.56
C ILE A 35 3.09 5.62 8.07
N ALA A 36 4.31 5.93 7.65
CA ALA A 36 4.65 6.16 6.25
C ALA A 36 5.50 4.99 5.74
N MET A 37 5.04 4.35 4.68
CA MET A 37 5.81 3.32 3.97
C MET A 37 6.34 3.87 2.66
N ARG A 38 7.53 3.40 2.26
CA ARG A 38 8.13 3.70 0.97
C ARG A 38 8.34 2.42 0.20
N TRP A 39 8.08 2.47 -1.10
CA TRP A 39 8.26 1.36 -2.02
C TRP A 39 9.01 1.84 -3.25
N THR A 40 9.97 1.04 -3.67
CA THR A 40 10.61 1.13 -4.98
C THR A 40 9.66 0.63 -6.08
N ALA A 41 9.91 0.98 -7.34
CA ALA A 41 9.13 0.46 -8.48
C ALA A 41 8.96 -1.08 -8.47
N PRO A 42 10.02 -1.90 -8.29
CA PRO A 42 9.87 -3.34 -8.23
C PRO A 42 8.97 -3.83 -7.09
N GLU A 43 9.01 -3.17 -5.93
CA GLU A 43 8.16 -3.51 -4.79
C GLU A 43 6.69 -3.22 -5.06
N VAL A 44 6.39 -2.04 -5.62
CA VAL A 44 5.02 -1.68 -6.01
C VAL A 44 4.46 -2.68 -7.02
N VAL A 45 5.25 -3.07 -8.02
CA VAL A 45 4.84 -4.10 -9.00
C VAL A 45 4.55 -5.43 -8.32
N ARG A 46 5.39 -5.88 -7.38
CA ARG A 46 5.15 -7.11 -6.61
C ARG A 46 3.87 -7.04 -5.77
N ILE A 47 3.60 -5.89 -5.16
CA ILE A 47 2.39 -5.70 -4.35
C ILE A 47 1.14 -5.73 -5.24
N MET A 48 1.14 -5.00 -6.37
CA MET A 48 0.03 -5.01 -7.33
C MET A 48 -0.23 -6.41 -7.90
N ALA A 49 0.83 -7.16 -8.22
CA ALA A 49 0.71 -8.53 -8.71
C ALA A 49 0.10 -9.48 -7.67
N ARG A 50 0.51 -9.38 -6.40
CA ARG A 50 -0.08 -10.16 -5.29
C ARG A 50 -1.53 -9.80 -5.03
N ALA A 51 -1.85 -8.51 -5.09
CA ALA A 51 -3.19 -7.97 -4.90
C ALA A 51 -4.11 -8.16 -6.13
N LYS A 52 -3.55 -8.58 -7.27
CA LYS A 52 -4.22 -8.70 -8.57
C LYS A 52 -5.00 -7.45 -8.97
N CYS A 53 -4.47 -6.27 -8.69
CA CYS A 53 -5.12 -5.01 -8.98
C CYS A 53 -4.12 -3.86 -9.14
N SER A 54 -4.58 -2.77 -9.73
CA SER A 54 -3.81 -1.54 -9.90
C SER A 54 -3.73 -0.74 -8.60
N LEU A 55 -2.62 0.00 -8.43
CA LEU A 55 -2.35 0.87 -7.29
C LEU A 55 -3.47 1.87 -7.00
N VAL A 56 -4.23 2.27 -8.02
CA VAL A 56 -5.36 3.21 -7.89
C VAL A 56 -6.46 2.70 -6.96
N HIS A 57 -6.54 1.38 -6.75
CA HIS A 57 -7.53 0.74 -5.86
C HIS A 57 -7.03 0.56 -4.43
N PHE A 58 -5.86 1.13 -4.09
CA PHE A 58 -5.28 0.98 -2.76
C PHE A 58 -5.76 2.09 -1.81
N GLY A 59 -6.34 3.18 -2.31
CA GLY A 59 -6.98 4.19 -1.46
C GLY A 59 -8.08 3.56 -0.62
N ASP A 60 -8.02 3.77 0.69
CA ASP A 60 -8.90 3.19 1.72
C ASP A 60 -8.92 1.66 1.77
N ALA A 61 -7.95 0.98 1.13
CA ALA A 61 -7.85 -0.47 1.15
C ALA A 61 -7.43 -0.97 2.54
N ARG A 62 -8.02 -2.09 2.99
CA ARG A 62 -7.58 -2.78 4.21
C ARG A 62 -6.30 -3.55 3.92
N CYS A 63 -5.32 -3.46 4.80
CA CYS A 63 -4.05 -4.15 4.67
C CYS A 63 -3.58 -4.75 5.99
N ARG A 64 -2.57 -5.61 5.91
CA ARG A 64 -1.84 -6.14 7.05
C ARG A 64 -0.37 -5.79 6.92
N VAL A 65 0.19 -5.29 8.01
CA VAL A 65 1.58 -4.85 8.10
C VAL A 65 2.31 -5.70 9.15
N GLU A 66 3.53 -6.11 8.83
CA GLU A 66 4.46 -6.78 9.75
C GLU A 66 5.74 -5.93 9.81
N GLY A 67 5.98 -5.27 10.95
CA GLY A 67 7.04 -4.27 11.06
C GLY A 67 6.82 -3.13 10.07
N ASP A 68 7.77 -2.94 9.16
CA ASP A 68 7.71 -1.93 8.08
C ASP A 68 7.38 -2.54 6.71
N VAL A 69 6.76 -3.72 6.68
CA VAL A 69 6.42 -4.42 5.42
C VAL A 69 4.92 -4.68 5.34
N MET A 70 4.32 -4.36 4.19
CA MET A 70 2.93 -4.72 3.90
C MET A 70 2.90 -6.15 3.36
N VAL A 71 2.27 -7.05 4.10
CA VAL A 71 2.24 -8.49 3.79
C VAL A 71 0.97 -8.93 3.08
N ALA A 72 -0.13 -8.19 3.27
CA ALA A 72 -1.40 -8.43 2.57
C ALA A 72 -2.15 -7.12 2.34
N ILE A 73 -2.92 -7.05 1.25
CA ILE A 73 -3.82 -5.94 0.94
C ILE A 73 -5.09 -6.48 0.29
N HIS A 74 -6.22 -5.98 0.75
CA HIS A 74 -7.55 -6.20 0.20
C HIS A 74 -7.95 -4.90 -0.51
N PRO A 75 -7.69 -4.81 -1.82
CA PRO A 75 -7.92 -3.58 -2.58
C PRO A 75 -9.40 -3.22 -2.62
N ASN A 76 -9.70 -1.93 -2.66
CA ASN A 76 -11.05 -1.42 -2.85
C ASN A 76 -11.38 -1.40 -4.34
N THR A 77 -11.53 -2.58 -4.93
CA THR A 77 -11.99 -2.70 -6.32
C THR A 77 -13.50 -2.53 -6.36
N PRO A 78 -14.05 -1.61 -7.19
CA PRO A 78 -15.49 -1.58 -7.42
C PRO A 78 -15.94 -2.92 -8.00
N PHE A 79 -17.11 -3.39 -7.60
CA PHE A 79 -17.70 -4.59 -8.20
C PHE A 79 -17.81 -4.38 -9.72
N PRO A 80 -17.43 -5.37 -10.55
CA PRO A 80 -17.72 -5.29 -11.97
C PRO A 80 -19.23 -5.14 -12.12
N ILE A 81 -19.66 -4.06 -12.78
CA ILE A 81 -21.05 -3.90 -13.20
C ILE A 81 -21.26 -4.98 -14.26
N ALA A 82 -22.10 -5.97 -13.93
CA ALA A 82 -22.45 -7.08 -14.82
C ALA A 82 -23.41 -6.62 -15.93
#